data_AF-U5WQ33-F1
#
_entry.id   AF-U5WQ33-F1
#
_cell.length_a   1.000
_cell.length_b   1.000
_cell.length_c   1.000
_cell.angle_alpha   90.00
_cell.angle_beta   90.00
_cell.angle_gamma   90.00
#
_symmetry.space_group_name_H-M   'P 1'
#
loop_
_entity.id
_entity.type
_entity.pdbx_description
1 polymer ?
#
loop_
_entity_poly.entity_id
_entity_poly.type
_entity_poly.pdbx_seq_one_letter_code
_entity_poly.pdbx_strand_id
1 'polypeptide(L)'
;MALGAAMRQCDYSRTSVAPRLPAVSPPTGTGSALIHRAGSRVVAEVHLVNPAEPGMHYDVGLIQAPRPSTAPCGPGAPGTAFTGLDLDAGGTGTVTIQDTVRQGTTGVWVIVERPNSNSQDPAEFYTSEFLVPM
;
A
#
# COMPACT_ATOMS: atom_id res chain seq x y z
N MET A 1 -8.88 -6.00 7.08
CA MET A 1 -7.68 -6.88 7.16
C MET A 1 -6.53 -6.08 7.74
N ALA A 2 -5.57 -6.73 8.38
CA ALA A 2 -4.36 -6.06 8.88
C ALA A 2 -3.40 -5.74 7.73
N LEU A 3 -2.57 -4.70 7.94
CA LEU A 3 -1.41 -4.42 7.10
C LEU A 3 -0.15 -4.85 7.85
N GLY A 4 0.72 -5.58 7.17
CA GLY A 4 2.01 -6.02 7.68
C GLY A 4 3.15 -5.30 6.98
N ALA A 5 4.26 -5.08 7.67
CA ALA A 5 5.47 -4.53 7.08
C ALA A 5 6.27 -5.61 6.32
N ALA A 6 5.62 -6.22 5.33
CA ALA A 6 6.23 -7.14 4.40
C ALA A 6 6.37 -6.44 3.05
N MET A 7 7.61 -6.31 2.56
CA MET A 7 7.85 -5.72 1.25
C MET A 7 7.37 -6.72 0.19
N ARG A 8 6.60 -6.20 -0.76
CA ARG A 8 6.05 -6.98 -1.87
C ARG A 8 6.41 -6.34 -3.19
N GLN A 9 6.71 -7.19 -4.16
CA GLN A 9 6.81 -6.78 -5.55
C GLN A 9 5.42 -6.54 -6.13
N CYS A 10 5.37 -5.93 -7.32
CA CYS A 10 4.12 -5.60 -7.98
C CYS A 10 3.24 -6.82 -8.31
N ASP A 11 3.83 -8.00 -8.48
CA ASP A 11 3.11 -9.27 -8.66
C ASP A 11 2.63 -9.91 -7.33
N TYR A 12 2.71 -9.17 -6.22
CA TYR A 12 2.38 -9.58 -4.85
C TYR A 12 3.38 -10.59 -4.21
N SER A 13 4.42 -11.01 -4.93
CA SER A 13 5.46 -11.86 -4.35
C SER A 13 6.21 -11.13 -3.22
N ARG A 14 6.59 -11.85 -2.16
CA ARG A 14 7.40 -11.27 -1.09
C ARG A 14 8.81 -11.05 -1.59
N THR A 15 9.38 -9.88 -1.31
CA THR A 15 10.79 -9.66 -1.59
C THR A 15 11.63 -10.41 -0.56
N SER A 16 12.42 -11.41 -1.00
CA SER A 16 13.39 -12.12 -0.16
C SER A 16 14.69 -11.33 0.04
N VAL A 17 14.91 -10.33 -0.81
CA VAL A 17 16.01 -9.37 -0.72
C VAL A 17 15.39 -8.06 -0.25
N ALA A 18 15.38 -7.81 1.06
CA ALA A 18 15.31 -6.42 1.50
C ALA A 18 16.49 -5.70 0.81
N PRO A 19 16.28 -4.55 0.14
CA PRO A 19 17.40 -3.65 -0.12
C PRO A 19 18.16 -3.55 1.20
N ARG A 20 19.46 -3.85 1.19
CA ARG A 20 20.32 -3.70 2.38
C ARG A 20 20.41 -2.20 2.70
N LEU A 21 19.34 -1.65 3.25
CA LEU A 21 19.32 -0.34 3.88
C LEU A 21 19.70 -0.59 5.34
N PRO A 22 20.81 -0.04 5.83
CA PRO A 22 21.15 -0.07 7.25
C PRO A 22 20.15 0.66 8.17
N ALA A 23 18.96 1.07 7.70
CA ALA A 23 18.14 2.06 8.38
C ALA A 23 16.64 2.04 8.02
N VAL A 24 16.04 0.92 7.59
CA VAL A 24 14.57 0.81 7.74
C VAL A 24 14.36 0.55 9.23
N SER A 25 14.12 1.60 10.00
CA SER A 25 13.68 1.46 11.39
C SER A 25 12.56 0.42 11.44
N PRO A 26 12.49 -0.44 12.48
CA PRO A 26 11.36 -1.33 12.62
C PRO A 26 10.07 -0.52 12.44
N PRO A 27 9.14 -0.98 11.61
CA PRO A 27 7.86 -0.30 11.40
C PRO A 27 7.22 -0.05 12.77
N THR A 28 6.95 1.21 13.10
CA THR A 28 6.41 1.61 14.41
C THR A 28 4.89 1.74 14.39
N GLY A 29 4.30 1.75 13.19
CA GLY A 29 2.88 1.88 12.96
C GLY A 29 2.14 0.55 12.87
N THR A 30 0.83 0.66 13.00
CA THR A 30 -0.13 -0.42 12.74
C THR A 30 -1.16 0.08 11.75
N GLY A 31 -1.58 -0.80 10.84
CA GLY A 31 -2.50 -0.43 9.78
C GLY A 31 -3.56 -1.49 9.52
N SER A 32 -4.68 -1.07 8.96
CA SER A 32 -5.72 -1.95 8.48
C SER A 32 -6.35 -1.41 7.20
N ALA A 33 -6.85 -2.31 6.36
CA ALA A 33 -7.59 -1.96 5.16
C ALA A 33 -8.92 -2.72 5.09
N LEU A 34 -10.01 -2.03 4.79
CA LEU A 34 -11.29 -2.60 4.43
C LEU A 34 -11.48 -2.46 2.93
N ILE A 35 -11.30 -3.57 2.21
CA ILE A 35 -11.44 -3.61 0.76
C ILE A 35 -12.75 -4.31 0.42
N HIS A 36 -13.55 -3.70 -0.43
CA HIS A 36 -14.79 -4.27 -0.93
C HIS A 36 -15.06 -3.85 -2.37
N ARG A 37 -15.91 -4.61 -3.05
CA ARG A 37 -16.34 -4.33 -4.42
C ARG A 37 -17.68 -3.60 -4.42
N ALA A 38 -17.78 -2.53 -5.18
CA ALA A 38 -18.98 -1.74 -5.38
C ALA A 38 -19.29 -1.67 -6.89
N GLY A 39 -20.07 -2.64 -7.38
CA GLY A 39 -20.38 -2.79 -8.80
C GLY A 39 -19.12 -3.09 -9.64
N SER A 40 -18.79 -2.20 -10.58
CA SER A 40 -17.56 -2.28 -11.39
C SER A 40 -16.33 -1.64 -10.75
N ARG A 41 -16.44 -1.14 -9.51
CA ARG A 41 -15.34 -0.53 -8.77
C ARG A 41 -14.92 -1.37 -7.59
N VAL A 42 -13.66 -1.21 -7.20
CA VAL A 42 -13.11 -1.67 -5.94
C VAL A 42 -12.81 -0.44 -5.09
N VAL A 43 -13.15 -0.52 -3.81
CA VAL A 43 -12.97 0.56 -2.84
C VAL A 43 -12.17 -0.02 -1.67
N ALA A 44 -11.16 0.71 -1.24
CA ALA A 44 -10.37 0.40 -0.06
C ALA A 44 -10.40 1.60 0.89
N GLU A 45 -10.90 1.38 2.10
CA GLU A 45 -10.67 2.29 3.23
C GLU A 45 -9.43 1.82 3.96
N VAL A 46 -8.46 2.71 4.12
CA VAL A 46 -7.15 2.41 4.70
C VAL A 46 -6.97 3.27 5.93
N HIS A 47 -6.69 2.63 7.05
CA HIS A 47 -6.45 3.26 8.34
C HIS A 47 -5.03 2.96 8.79
N LEU A 48 -4.29 4.00 9.19
CA LEU A 48 -2.94 3.90 9.70
C LEU A 48 -2.83 4.65 11.04
N VAL A 49 -2.15 4.02 11.99
CA VAL A 49 -1.80 4.60 13.29
C VAL A 49 -0.29 4.47 13.46
N ASN A 50 0.43 5.59 13.43
CA ASN A 50 1.85 5.68 13.70
C ASN A 50 2.18 6.90 14.61
N PRO A 51 2.08 6.75 15.94
CA PRO A 51 2.33 7.85 16.88
C PRO A 51 3.78 8.34 16.93
N ALA A 52 4.72 7.59 16.36
CA ALA A 52 6.12 7.99 16.26
C ALA A 52 6.35 9.03 15.15
N GLU A 53 5.39 9.19 14.23
CA GLU A 53 5.50 9.98 13.02
C GLU A 53 4.25 10.88 12.82
N PRO A 54 3.83 11.68 13.82
CA PRO A 54 2.65 12.54 13.69
C PRO A 54 2.85 13.59 12.59
N GLY A 55 1.80 13.91 11.84
CA GLY A 55 1.89 14.84 10.70
C GLY A 55 2.59 14.27 9.46
N MET A 56 3.06 13.02 9.46
CA MET A 56 3.74 12.44 8.29
C MET A 56 2.77 12.09 7.17
N HIS A 57 3.28 12.26 5.96
CA HIS A 57 2.63 11.88 4.72
C HIS A 57 3.00 10.46 4.30
N TYR A 58 2.00 9.70 3.89
CA TYR A 58 2.13 8.39 3.27
C TYR A 58 1.40 8.35 1.93
N ASP A 59 1.94 7.62 0.97
CA ASP A 59 1.26 7.27 -0.27
C ASP A 59 0.53 5.94 -0.10
N VAL A 60 -0.74 5.90 -0.46
CA VAL A 60 -1.58 4.70 -0.40
C VAL A 60 -1.88 4.25 -1.82
N GLY A 61 -1.44 3.03 -2.16
CA GLY A 61 -1.67 2.39 -3.45
C GLY A 61 -2.70 1.27 -3.36
N LEU A 62 -3.68 1.28 -4.28
CA LEU A 62 -4.60 0.17 -4.54
C LEU A 62 -4.19 -0.51 -5.84
N ILE A 63 -3.83 -1.79 -5.78
CA ILE A 63 -3.19 -2.50 -6.89
C ILE A 63 -4.00 -3.75 -7.25
N GLN A 64 -4.37 -3.85 -8.52
CA GLN A 64 -5.11 -4.99 -9.07
C GLN A 64 -4.14 -6.08 -9.58
N ALA A 65 -4.46 -7.33 -9.28
CA ALA A 65 -3.73 -8.56 -9.66
C ALA A 65 -4.60 -9.45 -10.57
N PRO A 66 -4.01 -10.32 -11.42
CA PRO A 66 -2.58 -10.61 -11.53
C PRO A 66 -1.80 -9.53 -12.27
N ARG A 67 -0.50 -9.40 -11.95
CA ARG A 67 0.44 -8.51 -12.65
C ARG A 67 1.70 -9.26 -13.04
N PRO A 68 2.32 -8.96 -14.19
CA PRO A 68 3.68 -9.41 -14.48
C PRO A 68 4.66 -8.82 -13.45
N SER A 69 5.64 -9.61 -13.02
CA SER A 69 6.69 -9.16 -12.09
C SER A 69 7.54 -8.01 -12.63
N THR A 70 7.62 -7.87 -13.96
CA THR A 70 8.35 -6.78 -14.65
C THR A 70 7.52 -5.52 -14.84
N ALA A 71 6.21 -5.56 -14.57
CA ALA A 71 5.35 -4.40 -14.75
C ALA A 71 5.43 -3.49 -13.51
N PRO A 72 5.60 -2.17 -13.67
CA PRO A 72 5.55 -1.25 -12.55
C PRO A 72 4.15 -1.23 -11.94
N CYS A 73 4.06 -0.87 -10.66
CA CYS A 73 2.82 -0.68 -9.93
C CYS A 73 2.77 0.63 -9.14
N GLY A 74 3.64 1.58 -9.47
CA GLY A 74 3.57 2.93 -8.92
C GLY A 74 2.43 3.77 -9.51
N PRO A 75 2.34 5.06 -9.13
CA PRO A 75 1.33 5.99 -9.65
C PRO A 75 1.30 6.05 -11.18
N GLY A 76 0.10 5.97 -11.76
CA GLY A 76 -0.11 6.01 -13.22
C GLY A 76 0.11 4.68 -13.95
N ALA A 77 0.58 3.64 -13.27
CA ALA A 77 0.68 2.32 -13.86
C ALA A 77 -0.73 1.73 -14.16
N PRO A 78 -0.89 0.91 -15.21
CA PRO A 78 -2.18 0.28 -15.50
C PRO A 78 -2.69 -0.58 -14.33
N GLY A 79 -3.91 -0.38 -13.85
CA GLY A 79 -4.52 -1.19 -12.79
C GLY A 79 -3.99 -0.85 -11.39
N THR A 80 -3.52 0.38 -11.22
CA THR A 80 -3.17 0.96 -9.92
C THR A 80 -3.87 2.30 -9.75
N ALA A 81 -4.24 2.60 -8.52
CA ALA A 81 -4.66 3.92 -8.09
C ALA A 81 -3.83 4.32 -6.88
N PHE A 82 -3.48 5.60 -6.76
CA PHE A 82 -2.74 6.13 -5.61
C PHE A 82 -3.41 7.38 -5.06
N THR A 83 -3.28 7.58 -3.75
CA THR A 83 -3.71 8.79 -3.05
C THR A 83 -2.82 9.04 -1.84
N GLY A 84 -2.82 10.27 -1.35
CA GLY A 84 -2.09 10.65 -0.15
C GLY A 84 -2.88 10.34 1.12
N LEU A 85 -2.16 10.03 2.20
CA LEU A 85 -2.66 9.87 3.55
C LEU A 85 -1.77 10.67 4.50
N ASP A 86 -2.32 11.73 5.08
CA ASP A 86 -1.64 12.53 6.10
C ASP A 86 -2.09 12.07 7.48
N LEU A 87 -1.13 11.83 8.37
CA LEU A 87 -1.41 11.56 9.78
C LEU A 87 -1.72 12.85 10.53
N ASP A 88 -2.68 12.81 11.45
CA ASP A 88 -2.97 13.91 12.35
C ASP A 88 -1.89 14.08 13.44
N ALA A 89 -2.10 15.05 14.34
CA ALA A 89 -1.17 15.30 15.45
C ALA A 89 -1.05 14.13 16.46
N GLY A 90 -2.00 13.20 16.45
CA GLY A 90 -1.95 11.95 17.22
C GLY A 90 -1.31 10.79 16.47
N GLY A 91 -0.85 11.01 15.23
CA GLY A 91 -0.28 9.96 14.38
C GLY A 91 -1.34 9.05 13.76
N THR A 92 -2.58 9.50 13.60
CA THR A 92 -3.68 8.69 13.03
C THR A 92 -4.15 9.27 11.72
N GLY A 93 -4.45 8.41 10.74
CA GLY A 93 -5.01 8.82 9.47
C GLY A 93 -5.90 7.76 8.86
N THR A 94 -6.91 8.20 8.10
CA THR A 94 -7.76 7.34 7.28
C THR A 94 -7.94 7.95 5.90
N VAL A 95 -7.84 7.12 4.86
CA VAL A 95 -8.16 7.53 3.48
C VAL A 95 -8.99 6.48 2.78
N THR A 96 -9.85 6.92 1.86
CA THR A 96 -10.56 6.03 0.94
C THR A 96 -9.98 6.17 -0.45
N ILE A 97 -9.59 5.05 -1.05
CA ILE A 97 -9.12 4.96 -2.43
C ILE A 97 -10.00 4.01 -3.22
N GLN A 98 -10.22 4.31 -4.50
CA GLN A 98 -11.03 3.48 -5.37
C GLN A 98 -10.47 3.43 -6.79
N ASP A 99 -10.73 2.33 -7.48
CA ASP A 99 -10.39 2.15 -8.89
C ASP A 99 -11.49 1.34 -9.61
N THR A 100 -11.54 1.44 -10.93
CA THR A 100 -12.39 0.59 -11.76
C THR A 100 -11.75 -0.78 -11.92
N VAL A 101 -12.48 -1.84 -11.60
CA VAL A 101 -12.02 -3.22 -11.75
C VAL A 101 -11.78 -3.51 -13.23
N ARG A 102 -10.54 -3.87 -13.57
CA ARG A 102 -10.15 -4.20 -14.94
C ARG A 102 -10.54 -5.63 -15.29
N GLN A 103 -10.73 -5.88 -16.58
CA GLN A 103 -10.97 -7.23 -17.06
C GLN A 103 -9.78 -8.13 -16.73
N GLY A 104 -10.05 -9.31 -16.18
CA GLY A 104 -9.02 -10.27 -15.79
C GLY A 104 -8.47 -10.06 -14.37
N THR A 105 -8.89 -9.03 -13.64
CA THR A 105 -8.54 -8.87 -12.23
C THR A 105 -9.17 -10.00 -11.42
N THR A 106 -8.34 -10.76 -10.69
CA THR A 106 -8.77 -11.84 -9.80
C THR A 106 -8.61 -11.48 -8.33
N GLY A 107 -7.81 -10.45 -8.03
CA GLY A 107 -7.69 -9.93 -6.69
C GLY A 107 -7.07 -8.56 -6.62
N VAL A 108 -7.09 -7.98 -5.42
CA VAL A 108 -6.56 -6.64 -5.15
C VAL A 108 -5.84 -6.62 -3.82
N TRP A 109 -4.89 -5.71 -3.69
CA TRP A 109 -4.16 -5.49 -2.45
C TRP A 109 -3.83 -4.01 -2.28
N VAL A 110 -3.44 -3.64 -1.07
CA VAL A 110 -3.06 -2.28 -0.72
C VAL A 110 -1.61 -2.25 -0.27
N ILE A 111 -0.93 -1.18 -0.64
CA ILE A 111 0.35 -0.77 -0.09
C ILE A 111 0.25 0.64 0.48
N VAL A 112 0.93 0.89 1.58
CA VAL A 112 1.10 2.21 2.19
C VAL A 112 2.58 2.43 2.31
N GLU A 113 3.10 3.52 1.76
CA GLU A 113 4.53 3.80 1.68
C GLU A 113 4.83 5.19 2.18
N ARG A 114 5.91 5.34 2.94
CA ARG A 114 6.48 6.65 3.24
C ARG A 114 7.58 6.96 2.23
N PRO A 115 7.47 8.07 1.47
CA PRO A 115 8.54 8.49 0.58
C PRO A 115 9.87 8.65 1.29
N ASN A 116 10.97 8.30 0.61
CA ASN A 116 12.32 8.54 1.08
C ASN A 116 12.98 9.60 0.20
N SER A 117 13.39 10.73 0.78
CA SER A 117 14.04 11.80 0.00
C SER A 117 15.42 11.40 -0.55
N ASN A 118 16.04 10.35 -0.01
CA ASN A 118 17.40 9.94 -0.32
C ASN A 118 17.48 8.59 -1.05
N SER A 119 16.36 7.92 -1.29
CA SER A 119 16.30 6.59 -1.90
C SER A 119 15.07 6.43 -2.78
N GLN A 120 15.13 5.53 -3.75
CA GLN A 120 13.93 5.08 -4.48
C GLN A 120 13.12 4.06 -3.68
N ASP A 121 13.73 3.43 -2.68
CA ASP A 121 13.03 2.56 -1.75
C ASP A 121 12.29 3.38 -0.69
N PRO A 122 11.06 2.97 -0.31
CA PRO A 122 10.31 3.67 0.72
C PRO A 122 11.05 3.64 2.06
N ALA A 123 10.92 4.74 2.82
CA ALA A 123 11.48 4.84 4.17
C ALA A 123 10.74 3.91 5.15
N GLU A 124 9.47 3.62 4.86
CA GLU A 124 8.59 2.76 5.64
C GLU A 124 7.49 2.23 4.73
N PHE A 125 7.02 1.00 4.95
CA PHE A 125 5.96 0.40 4.13
C PHE A 125 5.07 -0.56 4.92
N TYR A 126 3.81 -0.64 4.51
CA TYR A 126 2.81 -1.57 5.03
C TYR A 126 2.00 -2.14 3.86
N THR A 127 1.88 -3.46 3.77
CA THR A 127 1.12 -4.14 2.71
C THR A 127 0.00 -4.99 3.29
N SER A 128 -1.08 -5.20 2.54
CA SER A 128 -2.08 -6.19 2.97
C SER A 128 -1.47 -7.58 3.06
N GLU A 129 -1.93 -8.36 4.04
CA GLU A 129 -1.37 -9.70 4.27
C GLU A 129 -1.82 -10.73 3.22
N PHE A 130 -2.96 -10.49 2.58
CA PHE A 130 -3.52 -11.28 1.49
C PHE A 130 -4.11 -10.39 0.38
N LEU A 131 -4.31 -11.01 -0.79
CA LEU A 131 -5.12 -10.46 -1.88
C LEU A 131 -6.60 -10.67 -1.56
N VAL A 132 -7.43 -9.65 -1.75
CA VAL A 132 -8.89 -9.79 -1.69
C VAL A 132 -9.41 -10.27 -3.04
N PRO A 133 -10.15 -11.38 -3.11
CA PRO A 133 -10.77 -11.87 -4.35
C PRO A 133 -11.82 -10.88 -4.91
N MET A 134 -11.94 -10.79 -6.24
CA MET A 134 -12.85 -9.87 -6.96
C MET A 134 -14.01 -10.56 -7.70
#